data_AF-A0A835M3W3-F1
#
_entry.id   AF-A0A835M3W3-F1
#
_cell.length_a   1.000
_cell.length_b   1.000
_cell.length_c   1.000
_cell.angle_alpha   90.00
_cell.angle_beta   90.00
_cell.angle_gamma   90.00
#
_symmetry.space_group_name_H-M   'P 1'
#
loop_
_entity.id
_entity.type
_entity.pdbx_description
1 polymer ?
#
loop_
_entity_poly.entity_id
_entity_poly.type
_entity_poly.pdbx_seq_one_letter_code
_entity_poly.pdbx_strand_id
1 'polypeptide(L)'
;MENNTRFLILYASQTGNAIDAAERVGSEAEHRGCPATVVLSMDDFHVTTLPNEEAVVFVVSTTGQGDIPNSMKVFWRFLLQKNLSQNWLKGVRYAVFGLGDSGYQKFNFAAKKLDKRLSDLGGTPIIERGLGDDQHPLGFFLFGVCIWMGEIKNQLLTRVGCGKDVCHVEFEALSPGMRYQVGDALEVLPSQDPSAVEAFIQRCNMNPDSYITVCIVFCDYWFLWKRSLCVDFLLPLSASL
;
A
#
# COMPACT_ATOMS: atom_id res chain seq x y z
N MET A 1 -18.47 -17.87 21.17
CA MET A 1 -17.22 -18.38 20.60
C MET A 1 -16.74 -17.28 19.68
N GLU A 2 -15.79 -16.46 20.13
CA GLU A 2 -15.17 -15.46 19.25
C GLU A 2 -14.41 -16.23 18.17
N ASN A 3 -14.82 -16.06 16.92
CA ASN A 3 -14.06 -16.58 15.78
C ASN A 3 -12.74 -15.83 15.76
N ASN A 4 -11.70 -16.41 16.35
CA ASN A 4 -10.33 -15.93 16.27
C ASN A 4 -9.76 -16.28 14.89
N THR A 5 -10.45 -15.87 13.83
CA THR A 5 -10.06 -16.13 12.45
C THR A 5 -8.81 -15.30 12.17
N ARG A 6 -7.67 -15.99 12.10
CA ARG A 6 -6.38 -15.39 11.79
C ARG A 6 -6.42 -14.77 10.40
N PHE A 7 -5.97 -13.53 10.27
CA PHE A 7 -5.88 -12.84 8.99
C PHE A 7 -4.41 -12.73 8.58
N LEU A 8 -4.00 -13.48 7.56
CA LEU A 8 -2.59 -13.54 7.14
C LEU A 8 -2.32 -12.57 5.99
N ILE A 9 -1.29 -11.74 6.17
CA ILE A 9 -0.76 -10.82 5.16
C ILE A 9 0.69 -11.18 4.91
N LEU A 10 1.02 -11.50 3.66
CA LEU A 10 2.37 -11.83 3.20
C LEU A 10 2.91 -10.73 2.30
N TYR A 11 4.08 -10.19 2.61
CA TYR A 11 4.71 -9.14 1.80
C TYR A 11 6.01 -9.58 1.14
N ALA A 12 6.31 -8.96 0.01
CA ALA A 12 7.59 -9.07 -0.68
C ALA A 12 8.09 -7.69 -1.10
N SER A 13 9.17 -7.25 -0.46
CA SER A 13 9.75 -5.92 -0.62
C SER A 13 11.24 -5.97 -0.93
N GLN A 14 11.73 -5.04 -1.74
CA GLN A 14 13.16 -4.84 -1.97
C GLN A 14 13.74 -3.67 -1.17
N THR A 15 12.97 -2.59 -1.01
CA THR A 15 13.41 -1.32 -0.39
C THR A 15 12.54 -0.86 0.78
N GLY A 16 11.47 -1.57 1.13
CA GLY A 16 10.59 -1.22 2.25
C GLY A 16 9.13 -0.97 1.86
N ASN A 17 8.86 -0.40 0.69
CA ASN A 17 7.51 0.05 0.28
C ASN A 17 6.38 -0.99 0.44
N ALA A 18 6.63 -2.26 0.10
CA ALA A 18 5.61 -3.31 0.23
C ALA A 18 5.40 -3.78 1.69
N ILE A 19 6.37 -3.53 2.58
CA ILE A 19 6.27 -3.78 4.02
C ILE A 19 5.25 -2.79 4.60
N ASP A 20 5.49 -1.51 4.39
CA ASP A 20 4.65 -0.45 4.92
C ASP A 20 3.20 -0.53 4.39
N ALA A 21 3.03 -0.87 3.10
CA ALA A 21 1.71 -1.12 2.53
C ALA A 21 1.02 -2.32 3.18
N ALA A 22 1.75 -3.40 3.51
CA ALA A 22 1.21 -4.55 4.21
C ALA A 22 0.87 -4.25 5.68
N GLU A 23 1.68 -3.44 6.36
CA GLU A 23 1.39 -2.96 7.71
C GLU A 23 0.15 -2.07 7.74
N ARG A 24 -0.05 -1.22 6.74
CA ARG A 24 -1.27 -0.41 6.61
C ARG A 24 -2.51 -1.29 6.44
N VAL A 25 -2.46 -2.28 5.54
CA VAL A 25 -3.54 -3.27 5.36
C VAL A 25 -3.80 -4.03 6.66
N GLY A 26 -2.74 -4.36 7.40
CA GLY A 26 -2.85 -5.07 8.67
C GLY A 26 -3.52 -4.23 9.76
N SER A 27 -3.09 -2.98 9.91
CA SER A 27 -3.71 -2.03 10.83
C SER A 27 -5.19 -1.83 10.52
N GLU A 28 -5.56 -1.71 9.25
CA GLU A 28 -6.96 -1.61 8.86
C GLU A 28 -7.77 -2.88 9.18
N ALA A 29 -7.20 -4.07 8.89
CA ALA A 29 -7.85 -5.33 9.21
C ALA A 29 -8.13 -5.46 10.72
N GLU A 30 -7.18 -5.04 11.56
CA GLU A 30 -7.37 -4.99 13.01
C GLU A 30 -8.51 -4.04 13.42
N HIS A 31 -8.54 -2.82 12.87
CA HIS A 31 -9.61 -1.86 13.11
C HIS A 31 -10.99 -2.37 12.70
N ARG A 32 -11.06 -3.21 11.64
CA ARG A 32 -12.29 -3.81 11.13
C ARG A 32 -12.71 -5.10 11.85
N GLY A 33 -12.04 -5.46 12.94
CA GLY A 33 -12.43 -6.59 13.78
C GLY A 33 -11.71 -7.90 13.46
N CYS A 34 -10.51 -7.84 12.87
CA CYS A 34 -9.60 -8.97 12.75
C CYS A 34 -8.39 -8.79 13.69
N PRO A 35 -8.55 -9.00 15.02
CA PRO A 35 -7.48 -8.77 16.00
C PRO A 35 -6.32 -9.78 15.90
N ALA A 36 -6.52 -10.92 15.22
CA ALA A 36 -5.48 -11.92 14.97
C ALA A 36 -4.81 -11.73 13.60
N THR A 37 -4.53 -10.47 13.24
CA THR A 37 -3.82 -10.14 11.99
C THR A 37 -2.33 -10.43 12.14
N VAL A 38 -1.75 -11.06 11.12
CA VAL A 38 -0.33 -11.42 11.10
C VAL A 38 0.28 -10.95 9.79
N VAL A 39 1.23 -10.03 9.88
CA VAL A 39 2.01 -9.51 8.75
C VAL A 39 3.38 -10.19 8.74
N LEU A 40 3.74 -10.87 7.64
CA LEU A 40 5.00 -11.60 7.53
C LEU A 40 5.66 -11.41 6.17
N SER A 41 6.99 -11.42 6.15
CA SER A 41 7.77 -11.54 4.92
C SER A 41 7.53 -12.90 4.27
N MET A 42 7.47 -12.95 2.94
CA MET A 42 7.37 -14.21 2.20
C MET A 42 8.58 -15.13 2.39
N ASP A 43 9.76 -14.59 2.72
CA ASP A 43 10.95 -15.38 3.03
C ASP A 43 10.87 -16.08 4.40
N ASP A 44 10.11 -15.52 5.35
CA ASP A 44 9.90 -16.08 6.69
C ASP A 44 8.69 -17.04 6.74
N PHE A 45 7.86 -17.04 5.70
CA PHE A 45 6.67 -17.87 5.62
C PHE A 45 6.95 -19.27 5.03
N HIS A 46 6.44 -20.30 5.70
CA HIS A 46 6.56 -21.68 5.25
C HIS A 46 5.53 -21.98 4.16
N VAL A 47 5.89 -21.79 2.89
CA VAL A 47 4.99 -21.95 1.73
C VAL A 47 4.21 -23.28 1.69
N THR A 48 4.73 -24.37 2.27
CA THR A 48 4.05 -25.67 2.34
C THR A 48 2.77 -25.63 3.19
N THR A 49 2.63 -24.68 4.11
CA THR A 49 1.45 -24.51 4.95
C THR A 49 0.38 -23.63 4.30
N LEU A 50 0.66 -23.03 3.14
CA LEU A 50 -0.29 -22.14 2.45
C LEU A 50 -1.66 -22.76 2.17
N PRO A 51 -1.80 -24.06 1.82
CA PRO A 51 -3.11 -24.70 1.65
C PRO A 51 -3.97 -24.79 2.91
N ASN A 52 -3.38 -24.60 4.09
CA ASN A 52 -4.09 -24.64 5.37
C ASN A 52 -4.73 -23.30 5.74
N GLU A 53 -4.38 -22.22 5.02
CA GLU A 53 -4.90 -20.88 5.30
C GLU A 53 -6.25 -20.68 4.59
N GLU A 54 -7.23 -20.10 5.29
CA GLU A 54 -8.54 -19.83 4.69
C GLU A 54 -8.54 -18.60 3.77
N ALA A 55 -7.75 -17.58 4.14
CA ALA A 55 -7.63 -16.32 3.42
C ALA A 55 -6.23 -15.73 3.60
N VAL A 56 -5.61 -15.30 2.49
CA VAL A 56 -4.27 -14.69 2.50
C VAL A 56 -4.22 -13.46 1.61
N VAL A 57 -3.70 -12.35 2.14
CA VAL A 57 -3.41 -11.14 1.35
C VAL A 57 -1.94 -11.12 0.97
N PHE A 58 -1.64 -10.84 -0.29
CA PHE A 58 -0.28 -10.72 -0.80
C PHE A 58 0.02 -9.28 -1.21
N VAL A 59 1.09 -8.69 -0.69
CA VAL A 59 1.55 -7.35 -1.04
C VAL A 59 2.93 -7.45 -1.67
N VAL A 60 3.05 -7.14 -2.96
CA VAL A 60 4.27 -7.47 -3.74
C VAL A 60 4.77 -6.29 -4.54
N SER A 61 6.00 -5.88 -4.26
CA SER A 61 6.73 -4.93 -5.12
C SER A 61 7.27 -5.61 -6.39
N THR A 62 7.39 -4.86 -7.47
CA THR A 62 8.08 -5.29 -8.69
C THR A 62 9.43 -4.60 -8.76
N THR A 63 10.52 -5.35 -9.01
CA THR A 63 11.88 -4.80 -9.06
C THR A 63 12.37 -4.59 -10.48
N GLY A 64 13.14 -3.52 -10.69
CA GLY A 64 13.93 -3.23 -11.89
C GLY A 64 13.24 -3.59 -13.21
N GLN A 65 13.65 -4.71 -13.81
CA GLN A 65 13.19 -5.18 -15.12
C GLN A 65 11.97 -6.12 -15.02
N GLY A 66 11.04 -5.85 -14.10
CA GLY A 66 9.84 -6.65 -13.89
C GLY A 66 10.08 -7.99 -13.20
N ASP A 67 11.15 -8.05 -12.40
CA ASP A 67 11.50 -9.22 -11.61
C ASP A 67 10.81 -9.17 -10.24
N ILE A 68 10.80 -10.33 -9.57
CA ILE A 68 10.32 -10.44 -8.20
C ILE A 68 11.39 -9.89 -7.22
N PRO A 69 10.99 -9.38 -6.05
CA PRO A 69 11.91 -9.06 -4.97
C PRO A 69 12.70 -10.27 -4.49
N ASN A 70 13.91 -10.02 -3.95
CA ASN A 70 14.70 -11.10 -3.34
C ASN A 70 13.93 -11.83 -2.24
N SER A 71 13.15 -11.07 -1.46
CA SER A 71 12.33 -11.51 -0.32
C SER A 71 11.17 -12.47 -0.65
N MET A 72 11.00 -12.85 -1.92
CA MET A 72 10.04 -13.88 -2.33
C MET A 72 10.62 -14.91 -3.28
N LYS A 73 11.95 -14.95 -3.49
CA LYS A 73 12.56 -15.88 -4.46
C LYS A 73 12.32 -17.34 -4.09
N VAL A 74 12.44 -17.67 -2.80
CA VAL A 74 12.22 -19.04 -2.31
C VAL A 74 10.76 -19.43 -2.46
N PHE A 75 9.86 -18.56 -2.00
CA PHE A 75 8.41 -18.70 -2.13
C PHE A 75 7.98 -18.90 -3.60
N TRP A 76 8.44 -18.03 -4.50
CA TRP A 76 8.11 -18.09 -5.92
C TRP A 76 8.60 -19.37 -6.59
N ARG A 77 9.85 -19.77 -6.32
CA ARG A 77 10.42 -21.01 -6.87
C ARG A 77 9.62 -22.23 -6.43
N PHE A 78 9.13 -22.25 -5.19
CA PHE A 78 8.24 -23.32 -4.72
C PHE A 78 6.93 -23.34 -5.52
N LEU A 79 6.27 -22.19 -5.67
CA LEU A 79 5.01 -22.13 -6.43
C LEU A 79 5.18 -22.56 -7.89
N LEU A 80 6.37 -22.45 -8.49
CA LEU A 80 6.63 -22.88 -9.86
C LEU A 80 6.93 -24.38 -10.04
N GLN A 81 6.95 -25.17 -8.96
CA GLN A 81 7.24 -26.60 -9.07
C GLN A 81 6.15 -27.34 -9.87
N LYS A 82 6.57 -28.25 -10.76
CA LYS A 82 5.69 -29.00 -11.68
C LYS A 82 4.85 -30.09 -11.01
N ASN A 83 5.24 -30.52 -9.81
CA ASN A 83 4.52 -31.51 -9.01
C ASN A 83 3.33 -30.91 -8.24
N LEU A 84 3.19 -29.58 -8.22
CA LEU A 84 2.03 -28.93 -7.63
C LEU A 84 0.81 -29.13 -8.53
N SER A 85 -0.22 -29.76 -7.96
CA SER A 85 -1.51 -29.93 -8.61
C SER A 85 -2.21 -28.59 -8.85
N GLN A 86 -3.04 -28.52 -9.88
CA GLN A 86 -3.92 -27.38 -10.15
C GLN A 86 -4.98 -27.14 -9.06
N ASN A 87 -5.15 -28.08 -8.12
CA ASN A 87 -6.05 -27.96 -6.98
C ASN A 87 -5.29 -27.74 -5.66
N TRP A 88 -3.99 -27.43 -5.70
CA TRP A 88 -3.15 -27.35 -4.51
C TRP A 88 -3.61 -26.25 -3.53
N LEU A 89 -4.17 -25.16 -4.04
CA LEU A 89 -4.77 -24.06 -3.27
C LEU A 89 -6.30 -24.11 -3.21
N LYS A 90 -6.90 -25.28 -3.47
CA LYS A 90 -8.36 -25.41 -3.43
C LYS A 90 -8.88 -25.08 -2.02
N GLY A 91 -9.73 -24.06 -1.93
CA GLY A 91 -10.31 -23.58 -0.68
C GLY A 91 -9.58 -22.37 -0.08
N VAL A 92 -8.37 -22.07 -0.56
CA VAL A 92 -7.64 -20.86 -0.16
C VAL A 92 -8.21 -19.67 -0.93
N ARG A 93 -8.71 -18.69 -0.19
CA ARG A 93 -9.08 -17.39 -0.76
C ARG A 93 -7.89 -16.46 -0.71
N TYR A 94 -7.72 -15.61 -1.71
CA TYR A 94 -6.58 -14.70 -1.72
C TYR A 94 -6.87 -13.33 -2.32
N ALA A 95 -6.05 -12.35 -1.98
CA ALA A 95 -6.06 -11.03 -2.62
C ALA A 95 -4.62 -10.61 -2.91
N VAL A 96 -4.37 -9.90 -4.01
CA VAL A 96 -3.02 -9.44 -4.38
C VAL A 96 -3.03 -7.95 -4.62
N PHE A 97 -2.19 -7.22 -3.90
CA PHE A 97 -1.86 -5.83 -4.16
C PHE A 97 -0.42 -5.73 -4.68
N GLY A 98 -0.26 -5.21 -5.88
CA GLY A 98 1.04 -4.96 -6.50
C GLY A 98 1.50 -3.52 -6.29
N LEU A 99 2.79 -3.35 -6.01
CA LEU A 99 3.46 -2.06 -6.08
C LEU A 99 4.36 -2.07 -7.32
N GLY A 100 4.20 -1.07 -8.18
CA GLY A 100 4.99 -0.90 -9.38
C GLY A 100 5.03 0.54 -9.83
N ASP A 101 5.68 0.77 -10.97
CA ASP A 101 5.87 2.08 -11.57
C ASP A 101 5.56 1.96 -13.08
N SER A 102 4.59 2.73 -13.56
CA SER A 102 4.14 2.71 -14.96
C SER A 102 5.13 3.32 -15.96
N GLY A 103 6.14 4.05 -15.46
CA GLY A 103 7.32 4.46 -16.22
C GLY A 103 8.20 3.28 -16.67
N TYR A 104 8.06 2.11 -16.04
CA TYR A 104 8.72 0.89 -16.47
C TYR A 104 7.81 0.04 -17.37
N GLN A 105 8.38 -0.51 -18.45
CA GLN A 105 7.65 -1.36 -19.40
C GLN A 105 6.94 -2.55 -18.73
N LYS A 106 7.53 -3.09 -17.66
CA LYS A 106 7.00 -4.24 -16.92
C LYS A 106 6.29 -3.79 -15.64
N PHE A 107 5.34 -2.88 -15.79
CA PHE A 107 4.48 -2.39 -14.72
C PHE A 107 3.77 -3.52 -13.97
N ASN A 108 4.02 -3.61 -12.66
CA ASN A 108 3.40 -4.58 -11.73
C ASN A 108 3.55 -6.06 -12.13
N PHE A 109 4.61 -6.40 -12.86
CA PHE A 109 4.75 -7.72 -13.46
C PHE A 109 4.89 -8.85 -12.43
N ALA A 110 5.50 -8.59 -11.27
CA ALA A 110 5.63 -9.56 -10.19
C ALA A 110 4.24 -9.94 -9.62
N ALA A 111 3.43 -8.95 -9.27
CA ALA A 111 2.08 -9.16 -8.76
C ALA A 111 1.15 -9.84 -9.79
N LYS A 112 1.24 -9.45 -11.07
CA LYS A 112 0.49 -10.08 -12.17
C LYS A 112 0.84 -11.57 -12.32
N LYS A 113 2.13 -11.92 -12.26
CA LYS A 113 2.60 -13.31 -12.29
C LYS A 113 2.13 -14.10 -11.09
N LEU A 114 2.22 -13.50 -9.89
CA LEU A 114 1.82 -14.16 -8.64
C LEU A 114 0.34 -14.50 -8.66
N ASP A 115 -0.53 -13.52 -8.88
CA ASP A 115 -1.97 -13.74 -8.93
C ASP A 115 -2.35 -14.78 -9.99
N LYS A 116 -1.78 -14.71 -11.20
CA LYS A 116 -2.02 -15.73 -12.22
C LYS A 116 -1.66 -17.12 -11.72
N ARG A 117 -0.50 -17.26 -11.07
CA ARG A 117 -0.03 -18.56 -10.57
C ARG A 117 -0.90 -19.08 -9.42
N LEU A 118 -1.36 -18.21 -8.52
CA LEU A 118 -2.28 -18.58 -7.44
C LEU A 118 -3.61 -19.11 -8.00
N SER A 119 -4.16 -18.43 -9.00
CA SER A 119 -5.35 -18.87 -9.73
C SER A 119 -5.12 -20.21 -10.46
N ASP A 120 -4.00 -20.37 -11.16
CA ASP A 120 -3.65 -21.61 -11.87
C ASP A 120 -3.47 -22.82 -10.91
N LEU A 121 -3.23 -22.56 -9.61
CA LEU A 121 -3.12 -23.56 -8.53
C LEU A 121 -4.44 -23.80 -7.78
N GLY A 122 -5.54 -23.18 -8.22
CA GLY A 122 -6.88 -23.40 -7.68
C GLY A 122 -7.30 -22.47 -6.55
N GLY A 123 -6.51 -21.42 -6.29
CA GLY A 123 -6.87 -20.35 -5.35
C GLY A 123 -8.03 -19.51 -5.87
N THR A 124 -8.85 -18.98 -4.96
CA THR A 124 -10.01 -18.14 -5.31
C THR A 124 -9.73 -16.67 -4.97
N PRO A 125 -9.72 -15.75 -5.94
CA PRO A 125 -9.54 -14.33 -5.66
C PRO A 125 -10.75 -13.77 -4.89
N ILE A 126 -10.50 -13.00 -3.83
CA ILE A 126 -11.52 -12.32 -3.02
C ILE A 126 -11.96 -11.03 -3.73
N ILE A 127 -10.99 -10.30 -4.27
CA ILE A 127 -11.15 -9.04 -5.00
C ILE A 127 -10.21 -9.02 -6.21
N GLU A 128 -10.46 -8.11 -7.14
CA GLU A 128 -9.55 -7.89 -8.26
C GLU A 128 -8.16 -7.45 -7.76
N ARG A 129 -7.11 -7.81 -8.51
CA ARG A 129 -5.74 -7.42 -8.16
C ARG A 129 -5.63 -5.88 -8.07
N GLY A 130 -4.96 -5.38 -7.04
CA GLY A 130 -4.58 -3.97 -6.96
C GLY A 130 -3.29 -3.72 -7.71
N LEU A 131 -3.21 -2.60 -8.43
CA LEU A 131 -2.03 -2.17 -9.18
C LEU A 131 -1.63 -0.77 -8.73
N GLY A 132 -0.90 -0.66 -7.63
CA GLY A 132 -0.30 0.59 -7.18
C GLY A 132 0.74 1.09 -8.17
N ASP A 133 0.69 2.38 -8.47
CA ASP A 133 1.59 3.06 -9.41
C ASP A 133 2.33 4.21 -8.71
N ASP A 134 3.65 4.14 -8.69
CA ASP A 134 4.53 5.17 -8.13
C ASP A 134 4.50 6.48 -8.93
N GLN A 135 4.13 6.41 -10.21
CA GLN A 135 3.94 7.60 -11.05
C GLN A 135 2.58 8.27 -10.83
N HIS A 136 1.70 7.68 -10.02
CA HIS A 136 0.40 8.28 -9.76
C HIS A 136 0.58 9.61 -8.99
N PRO A 137 -0.07 10.73 -9.39
CA PRO A 137 0.14 12.05 -8.77
C PRO A 137 -0.13 12.13 -7.26
N LEU A 138 -0.81 11.13 -6.71
CA LEU A 138 -1.16 11.01 -5.29
C LEU A 138 -0.40 9.87 -4.57
N GLY A 139 0.58 9.26 -5.25
CA GLY A 139 1.36 8.11 -4.79
C GLY A 139 0.56 6.80 -4.70
N PHE A 140 1.27 5.66 -4.71
CA PHE A 140 0.65 4.35 -4.54
C PHE A 140 0.22 4.07 -3.08
N PHE A 141 0.89 4.73 -2.12
CA PHE A 141 0.82 4.42 -0.68
C PHE A 141 -0.53 4.76 -0.03
N LEU A 142 -1.09 5.94 -0.36
CA LEU A 142 -2.33 6.43 0.27
C LEU A 142 -3.56 6.23 -0.62
N PHE A 143 -3.41 6.27 -1.95
CA PHE A 143 -4.56 6.17 -2.85
C PHE A 143 -4.73 4.77 -3.43
N GLY A 144 -3.64 4.12 -3.88
CA GLY A 144 -3.73 2.81 -4.52
C GLY A 144 -4.24 1.73 -3.57
N VAL A 145 -3.63 1.63 -2.38
CA VAL A 145 -3.98 0.64 -1.35
C VAL A 145 -5.38 0.89 -0.81
N CYS A 146 -5.73 2.13 -0.48
CA CYS A 146 -7.03 2.49 0.09
C CYS A 146 -8.19 2.30 -0.92
N ILE A 147 -8.00 2.65 -2.19
CA ILE A 147 -9.00 2.35 -3.24
C ILE A 147 -9.20 0.85 -3.38
N TRP A 148 -8.10 0.09 -3.39
CA TRP A 148 -8.16 -1.36 -3.53
C TRP A 148 -8.86 -2.04 -2.35
N MET A 149 -8.68 -1.51 -1.13
CA MET A 149 -9.42 -1.97 0.05
C MET A 149 -10.87 -1.48 0.08
N GLY A 150 -11.26 -0.56 -0.81
CA GLY A 150 -12.59 0.04 -0.83
C GLY A 150 -12.79 1.18 0.18
N GLU A 151 -11.73 1.60 0.87
CA GLU A 151 -11.74 2.73 1.83
C GLU A 151 -12.03 4.07 1.15
N ILE A 152 -11.61 4.21 -0.12
CA ILE A 152 -11.78 5.43 -0.89
C ILE A 152 -12.34 5.05 -2.26
N LYS A 153 -13.47 5.63 -2.66
CA LYS A 153 -13.89 5.59 -4.08
C LYS A 153 -13.49 6.88 -4.74
N ASN A 154 -12.87 6.80 -5.90
CA ASN A 154 -12.49 7.98 -6.69
C ASN A 154 -13.03 7.81 -8.12
N GLN A 155 -14.02 8.61 -8.48
CA GLN A 155 -14.66 8.58 -9.79
C GLN A 155 -14.40 9.89 -10.53
N LEU A 156 -13.72 9.80 -11.68
CA LEU A 156 -13.60 10.94 -12.58
C LEU A 156 -14.98 11.29 -13.16
N LEU A 157 -15.43 12.52 -12.94
CA LEU A 157 -16.70 13.04 -13.45
C LEU A 157 -16.52 13.74 -14.80
N THR A 158 -15.30 14.16 -15.13
CA THR A 158 -14.97 14.83 -16.39
C THR A 158 -14.70 13.83 -17.51
N ARG A 159 -15.07 14.22 -18.73
CA ARG A 159 -14.78 13.42 -19.92
C ARG A 159 -13.32 13.60 -20.35
N VAL A 160 -12.77 12.55 -20.94
CA VAL A 160 -11.43 12.57 -21.55
C VAL A 160 -11.34 13.72 -22.57
N GLY A 161 -10.29 14.54 -22.45
CA GLY A 161 -10.05 15.71 -23.31
C GLY A 161 -10.61 17.02 -22.76
N CYS A 162 -11.24 17.03 -21.58
CA CYS A 162 -11.57 18.27 -20.89
C CYS A 162 -10.31 18.91 -20.30
N GLY A 163 -10.20 20.24 -20.33
CA GLY A 163 -9.05 20.97 -19.75
C GLY A 163 -9.07 21.06 -18.22
N LYS A 164 -9.96 20.33 -17.56
CA LYS A 164 -10.11 20.26 -16.10
C LYS A 164 -10.50 18.85 -15.71
N ASP A 165 -9.96 18.40 -14.58
CA ASP A 165 -10.34 17.15 -13.94
C ASP A 165 -11.17 17.43 -12.69
N VAL A 166 -12.36 16.82 -12.63
CA VAL A 166 -13.25 16.88 -11.47
C VAL A 166 -13.52 15.43 -11.07
N CYS A 167 -13.24 15.08 -9.82
CA CYS A 167 -13.52 13.77 -9.27
C CYS A 167 -14.59 13.82 -8.16
N HIS A 168 -15.36 12.75 -8.06
CA HIS A 168 -16.16 12.42 -6.90
C HIS A 168 -15.34 11.48 -6.02
N VAL A 169 -15.12 11.87 -4.76
CA VAL A 169 -14.37 11.07 -3.80
C VAL A 169 -15.29 10.68 -2.65
N GLU A 170 -15.47 9.37 -2.45
CA GLU A 170 -16.16 8.83 -1.28
C GLU A 170 -15.10 8.30 -0.31
N PHE A 171 -15.28 8.57 0.98
CA PHE A 171 -14.46 8.02 2.05
C PHE A 171 -15.33 7.08 2.88
N GLU A 172 -14.87 5.85 3.08
CA GLU A 172 -15.39 5.00 4.13
C GLU A 172 -14.94 5.59 5.48
N ALA A 173 -15.78 5.50 6.51
CA ALA A 173 -15.50 6.14 7.80
C ALA A 173 -14.21 5.58 8.41
N LEU A 174 -13.13 6.37 8.36
CA LEU A 174 -11.77 5.98 8.74
C LEU A 174 -11.59 5.65 10.24
N SER A 175 -12.59 5.96 11.08
CA SER A 175 -12.57 5.54 12.49
C SER A 175 -14.00 5.28 13.02
N PRO A 176 -14.18 4.30 13.94
CA PRO A 176 -15.49 3.94 14.50
C PRO A 176 -16.23 5.04 15.29
N GLY A 177 -15.68 6.26 15.38
CA GLY A 177 -16.27 7.39 16.10
C GLY A 177 -16.44 8.66 15.27
N MET A 178 -15.99 8.69 14.01
CA MET A 178 -16.07 9.89 13.19
C MET A 178 -17.51 10.18 12.78
N ARG A 179 -18.04 11.30 13.25
CA ARG A 179 -19.36 11.82 12.89
C ARG A 179 -19.18 13.12 12.12
N TYR A 180 -19.96 13.30 11.08
CA TYR A 180 -20.05 14.56 10.35
C TYR A 180 -21.51 14.93 10.15
N GLN A 181 -21.76 16.20 9.91
CA GLN A 181 -23.04 16.76 9.54
C GLN A 181 -22.93 17.46 8.19
N VAL A 182 -24.07 17.67 7.53
CA VAL A 182 -24.11 18.42 6.27
C VAL A 182 -23.61 19.84 6.52
N GLY A 183 -22.58 20.24 5.78
CA GLY A 183 -21.94 21.54 5.91
C GLY A 183 -20.59 21.50 6.63
N ASP A 184 -20.21 20.37 7.23
CA ASP A 184 -18.87 20.18 7.77
C ASP A 184 -17.82 20.14 6.63
N ALA A 185 -16.60 20.56 6.95
CA ALA A 185 -15.47 20.50 6.03
C ALA A 185 -14.59 19.28 6.36
N LEU A 186 -14.15 18.57 5.32
CA LEU A 186 -13.15 17.52 5.42
C LEU A 186 -11.79 18.09 5.02
N GLU A 187 -10.82 18.05 5.94
CA GLU A 187 -9.44 18.41 5.64
C GLU A 187 -8.72 17.21 5.04
N VAL A 188 -8.17 17.39 3.84
CA VAL A 188 -7.36 16.38 3.15
C VAL A 188 -5.92 16.89 3.15
N LEU A 189 -5.03 16.20 3.86
CA LEU A 189 -3.62 16.53 3.92
C LEU A 189 -2.90 15.92 2.71
N PRO A 190 -2.42 16.72 1.74
CA PRO A 190 -1.73 16.19 0.57
C PRO A 190 -0.29 15.80 0.90
N SER A 191 0.23 14.77 0.23
CA SER A 191 1.67 14.52 0.13
C SER A 191 2.24 15.19 -1.12
N GLN A 192 3.53 15.51 -1.09
CA GLN A 192 4.23 16.08 -2.26
C GLN A 192 4.52 15.02 -3.32
N ASP A 193 4.55 15.43 -4.58
CA ASP A 193 4.98 14.60 -5.71
C ASP A 193 6.47 14.21 -5.54
N PRO A 194 6.82 12.90 -5.53
CA PRO A 194 8.19 12.46 -5.32
C PRO A 194 9.18 13.05 -6.32
N SER A 195 8.77 13.24 -7.58
CA SER A 195 9.64 13.85 -8.61
C SER A 195 9.93 15.32 -8.33
N ALA A 196 8.94 16.07 -7.83
CA ALA A 196 9.14 17.45 -7.38
C ALA A 196 10.05 17.53 -6.14
N VAL A 197 9.92 16.59 -5.20
CA VAL A 197 10.79 16.48 -4.02
C VAL A 197 12.24 16.20 -4.45
N GLU A 198 12.44 15.22 -5.34
CA GLU A 198 13.76 14.87 -5.89
C GLU A 198 14.39 16.07 -6.62
N ALA A 199 13.62 16.75 -7.47
CA ALA A 199 14.08 17.95 -8.17
C ALA A 199 14.46 19.09 -7.21
N PHE A 200 13.72 19.24 -6.11
CA PHE A 200 14.03 20.20 -5.07
C PHE A 200 15.32 19.84 -4.33
N ILE A 201 15.48 18.58 -3.91
CA ILE A 201 16.69 18.08 -3.24
C ILE A 201 17.92 18.32 -4.12
N GLN A 202 17.85 17.99 -5.40
CA GLN A 202 18.92 18.21 -6.37
C GLN A 202 19.24 19.70 -6.54
N ARG A 203 18.21 20.55 -6.72
CA ARG A 203 18.38 21.99 -6.90
C ARG A 203 18.99 22.66 -5.66
N CYS A 204 18.62 22.18 -4.48
CA CYS A 204 19.11 22.69 -3.21
C CYS A 204 20.41 22.02 -2.75
N ASN A 205 20.93 21.04 -3.49
CA ASN A 205 22.10 20.25 -3.15
C ASN A 205 22.01 19.67 -1.72
N MET A 206 20.81 19.20 -1.37
CA MET A 206 20.52 18.59 -0.07
C MET A 206 20.89 17.11 -0.07
N ASN A 207 21.28 16.60 1.10
CA ASN A 207 21.46 15.17 1.29
C ASN A 207 20.16 14.59 1.89
N PRO A 208 19.45 13.69 1.20
CA PRO A 208 18.19 13.10 1.68
C PRO A 208 18.35 12.29 2.97
N ASP A 209 19.55 11.75 3.23
CA ASP A 209 19.82 10.93 4.42
C ASP A 209 20.28 11.76 5.62
N SER A 210 20.34 13.10 5.49
CA SER A 210 20.75 13.98 6.57
C SER A 210 19.59 14.34 7.49
N TYR A 211 19.76 14.07 8.77
CA TYR A 211 18.82 14.53 9.80
C TYR A 211 18.99 16.03 10.04
N ILE A 212 17.87 16.73 10.11
CA ILE A 212 17.83 18.11 10.58
C ILE A 212 17.19 18.17 11.96
N THR A 213 17.72 19.03 12.83
CA THR A 213 17.08 19.33 14.11
C THR A 213 16.09 20.46 13.89
N VAL A 214 14.80 20.16 13.99
CA VAL A 214 13.75 21.17 13.96
C VAL A 214 13.48 21.63 15.38
N CYS A 215 13.94 22.83 15.73
CA CYS A 215 13.54 23.48 16.97
C CYS A 215 12.20 24.18 16.75
N ILE A 216 11.12 23.66 17.35
CA ILE A 216 9.83 24.35 17.34
C ILE A 216 9.95 25.56 18.27
N VAL A 217 10.16 26.73 17.67
CA VAL A 217 10.03 27.99 18.39
C VAL A 217 8.56 28.35 18.40
N PHE A 218 7.93 28.36 19.57
CA PHE A 218 6.55 28.88 19.72
C PHE A 218 6.56 30.34 19.30
N CYS A 219 6.01 30.61 18.11
CA CYS A 219 5.73 31.93 17.60
C CYS A 219 4.21 32.10 17.59
N ASP A 220 3.71 33.28 17.96
CA ASP A 220 2.27 33.56 18.05
C ASP A 220 1.52 33.02 16.82
N TYR A 221 0.44 32.28 17.09
CA TYR A 221 -0.37 31.48 16.14
C TYR A 221 -0.76 32.21 14.85
N TRP A 222 -0.75 33.54 14.83
CA TRP A 222 -1.10 34.36 13.68
C TRP A 222 -0.01 34.42 12.58
N PHE A 223 1.26 34.17 12.91
CA PHE A 223 2.38 34.37 11.97
C PHE A 223 2.76 33.11 11.16
N LEU A 224 2.44 31.91 11.64
CA LEU A 224 2.77 30.62 11.00
C LEU A 224 1.91 30.32 9.76
N TRP A 225 0.67 30.82 9.71
CA TRP A 225 -0.30 30.47 8.66
C TRP A 225 0.02 31.07 7.28
N LYS A 226 0.97 32.01 7.17
CA LYS A 226 1.24 32.73 5.92
C LYS A 226 2.57 32.41 5.24
N ARG A 227 3.46 31.63 5.85
CA ARG A 227 4.83 31.52 5.32
C ARG A 227 5.64 30.24 5.60
N SER A 228 5.03 29.13 6.00
CA SER A 228 5.75 27.86 5.95
C SER A 228 5.82 27.34 4.52
N LEU A 229 7.04 27.17 4.01
CA LEU A 229 7.28 26.32 2.85
C LEU A 229 6.71 24.92 3.17
N CYS A 230 5.85 24.39 2.30
CA CYS A 230 5.48 22.98 2.31
C CYS A 230 6.73 22.12 2.08
N VAL A 231 7.41 21.74 3.16
CA VAL A 231 8.40 20.67 3.17
C VAL A 231 8.18 19.87 4.45
N ASP A 232 7.08 19.13 4.51
CA ASP A 232 6.79 18.23 5.62
C ASP A 232 7.56 16.92 5.40
N PHE A 233 8.72 16.80 6.07
CA PHE A 233 9.41 15.53 6.27
C PHE A 233 8.68 14.75 7.39
N LEU A 234 8.13 13.59 7.05
CA LEU A 234 7.66 12.60 8.02
C LEU A 234 8.84 12.06 8.83
N LEU A 235 8.88 12.35 10.14
CA LEU A 235 9.65 11.57 11.11
C LEU A 235 8.71 11.09 12.23
N PRO A 236 8.86 9.84 12.72
CA PRO A 236 8.10 9.35 13.85
C PRO A 236 8.58 10.05 15.13
N LEU A 237 7.67 10.79 15.78
CA LEU A 237 7.89 11.33 17.12
C LEU A 237 7.86 10.19 18.15
N SER A 238 9.03 9.75 18.63
CA SER A 238 9.12 9.08 19.92
C SER A 238 9.18 10.15 21.01
N ALA A 239 8.06 10.36 21.70
CA ALA A 239 8.02 11.13 22.93
C ALA A 239 8.38 10.21 24.09
N SER A 240 9.59 10.34 24.62
CA SER A 240 9.95 9.83 25.95
C SER A 240 9.82 11.00 26.93
N LEU A 241 9.03 10.81 28.00
CA LEU A 241 9.00 11.70 29.17
C LEU A 241 10.36 11.72 29.90
#